data_AF-W7DZQ7-F1
#
_entry.id   AF-W7DZQ7-F1
#
_cell.length_a   1.000
_cell.length_b   1.000
_cell.length_c   1.000
_cell.angle_alpha   90.00
_cell.angle_beta   90.00
_cell.angle_gamma   90.00
#
_symmetry.space_group_name_H-M   'P 1'
#
loop_
_entity.id
_entity.type
_entity.pdbx_description
1 polymer ?
#
loop_
_entity_poly.entity_id
_entity_poly.type
_entity_poly.pdbx_seq_one_letter_code
_entity_poly.pdbx_strand_id
1 'polypeptide(L)' 'SGTFIVDQPYLYPENLDFDSKHCKVYFGDNYNATVTVYNPYTHTIKEVITFPGIS' A
#
# COMPACT_ATOMS: atom_id res chain seq x y z
N SER A 1 19.57 6.67 3.46
CA SER A 1 18.75 5.71 4.23
C SER A 1 17.61 5.25 3.33
N GLY A 2 17.39 3.94 3.19
CA GLY A 2 16.37 3.38 2.28
C GLY A 2 15.27 2.61 2.99
N THR A 3 15.24 2.66 4.32
CA THR A 3 14.25 1.97 5.16
C THR A 3 13.15 2.94 5.55
N PHE A 4 11.89 2.50 5.44
CA PHE A 4 10.72 3.21 5.92
C PHE A 4 9.80 2.24 6.68
N ILE A 5 8.97 2.77 7.56
CA ILE A 5 7.98 2.02 8.33
C ILE A 5 6.61 2.55 7.94
N VAL A 6 5.68 1.64 7.65
CA VAL A 6 4.28 1.96 7.36
C VAL A 6 3.44 1.42 8.51
N ASP A 7 2.70 2.31 9.16
CA ASP A 7 1.78 1.95 10.25
C ASP A 7 0.35 2.15 9.76
N GLN A 8 -0.31 1.04 9.40
CA GLN A 8 -1.70 1.03 8.98
C GLN A 8 -2.40 -0.18 9.61
N PRO A 9 -3.56 0.01 10.27
CA PRO A 9 -4.39 -1.09 10.75
C PRO A 9 -4.74 -2.07 9.64
N TYR A 10 -4.67 -3.37 9.95
CA TYR A 10 -5.02 -4.47 9.05
C TYR A 10 -4.21 -4.53 7.74
N LEU A 11 -3.04 -3.89 7.70
CA LEU A 11 -2.08 -4.09 6.61
C LEU A 11 -1.44 -5.46 6.79
N TYR A 12 -1.77 -6.39 5.90
CA TYR A 12 -1.19 -7.74 5.84
C TYR A 12 -0.59 -7.92 4.44
N PRO A 13 0.55 -7.26 4.18
CA PRO A 13 1.08 -7.15 2.84
C PRO A 13 1.72 -8.47 2.41
N GLU A 14 1.24 -9.05 1.31
CA GLU A 14 1.86 -10.24 0.71
C GLU A 14 2.86 -9.86 -0.39
N ASN A 15 2.53 -8.81 -1.14
CA ASN A 15 3.32 -8.31 -2.25
C ASN A 15 3.35 -6.79 -2.23
N LEU A 16 4.37 -6.24 -2.87
CA LEU A 16 4.52 -4.80 -3.07
C LEU A 16 5.16 -4.50 -4.41
N ASP A 17 4.81 -3.35 -4.99
CA ASP A 17 5.47 -2.80 -6.17
C ASP A 17 5.64 -1.28 -6.05
N PHE A 18 6.73 -0.77 -6.65
CA PHE A 18 7.06 0.66 -6.63
C PHE A 18 6.92 1.28 -8.01
N ASP A 19 6.00 2.24 -8.11
CA ASP A 19 5.85 3.08 -9.28
C ASP A 19 6.79 4.28 -9.20
N SER A 20 7.91 4.17 -9.91
CA SER A 20 8.93 5.22 -10.01
C SER A 20 8.48 6.47 -10.77
N LYS A 21 7.43 6.41 -11.60
CA LYS A 21 6.92 7.57 -12.35
C LYS A 21 6.08 8.47 -11.46
N HIS A 22 5.26 7.87 -10.60
CA HIS A 22 4.35 8.60 -9.70
C HIS A 22 4.84 8.66 -8.25
N CYS A 23 5.99 8.05 -7.95
CA CYS A 23 6.58 8.01 -6.62
C CYS A 23 5.64 7.38 -5.57
N LYS A 24 5.01 6.25 -5.91
CA LYS A 24 4.04 5.54 -5.07
C LYS A 24 4.46 4.08 -4.87
N VAL A 25 4.19 3.55 -3.69
CA VAL A 25 4.29 2.12 -3.37
C VAL A 25 2.87 1.58 -3.25
N TYR A 26 2.64 0.42 -3.86
CA TYR A 26 1.38 -0.31 -3.78
C TYR A 26 1.62 -1.57 -2.96
N PHE A 27 0.83 -1.77 -1.91
CA PHE A 27 0.83 -2.99 -1.10
C PHE A 27 -0.43 -3.79 -1.39
N GLY A 28 -0.30 -5.07 -1.72
CA GLY A 28 -1.46 -5.98 -1.80
C GLY A 28 -1.74 -6.57 -0.42
N ASP A 29 -2.93 -6.29 0.10
CA ASP A 29 -3.38 -6.72 1.42
C ASP A 29 -4.32 -7.91 1.31
N ASN A 30 -3.86 -9.08 1.75
CA ASN A 30 -4.62 -10.33 1.63
C ASN A 30 -5.88 -10.34 2.51
N TYR A 31 -5.80 -9.78 3.72
CA TYR A 31 -6.89 -9.89 4.71
C TYR A 31 -8.22 -9.25 4.26
N ASN A 32 -8.18 -8.20 3.45
CA ASN A 32 -9.39 -7.49 2.98
C ASN A 32 -9.50 -7.46 1.44
N ALA A 33 -8.66 -8.20 0.72
CA ALA A 33 -8.51 -8.09 -0.73
C ALA A 33 -8.43 -6.61 -1.19
N THR A 34 -7.52 -5.83 -0.60
CA THR A 34 -7.34 -4.41 -0.92
C THR A 34 -5.95 -4.11 -1.45
N VAL A 35 -5.81 -2.95 -2.11
CA VAL A 35 -4.50 -2.40 -2.43
C VAL A 35 -4.31 -1.07 -1.71
N THR A 36 -3.31 -1.02 -0.84
CA THR A 36 -2.92 0.19 -0.13
C THR A 36 -1.93 1.01 -0.97
N VAL A 37 -2.22 2.29 -1.18
CA VAL A 37 -1.37 3.23 -1.91
C VAL A 37 -0.63 4.11 -0.92
N TYR A 38 0.70 4.03 -0.93
CA TYR A 38 1.57 4.76 -0.02
C TYR A 38 2.54 5.68 -0.78
N ASN A 39 2.80 6.87 -0.22
CA ASN A 39 3.85 7.75 -0.71
C ASN A 39 5.06 7.68 0.25
N PRO A 40 6.20 7.10 -0.17
CA PRO A 40 7.38 6.94 0.68
C PRO A 40 8.16 8.22 0.93
N TYR A 41 7.91 9.28 0.17
CA TYR A 41 8.58 10.58 0.33
C TYR A 41 7.85 11.49 1.32
N THR A 42 6.53 11.37 1.42
CA THR A 42 5.72 12.12 2.39
C THR A 42 5.29 11.28 3.59
N HIS A 43 5.60 9.99 3.58
CA HIS A 43 5.20 9.02 4.60
C HIS A 43 3.69 8.98 4.87
N THR A 44 2.88 9.02 3.81
CA THR A 44 1.40 9.04 3.93
C THR A 44 0.76 7.93 3.13
N ILE A 45 -0.24 7.26 3.72
CA ILE A 45 -1.23 6.48 2.99
C ILE A 45 -2.11 7.45 2.20
N LYS A 46 -2.15 7.30 0.88
CA LYS A 46 -2.97 8.13 0.00
C LYS A 46 -4.38 7.59 -0.15
N GLU A 47 -4.49 6.28 -0.27
CA GLU A 47 -5.74 5.60 -0.60
C GLU A 47 -5.66 4.12 -0.24
N VAL A 48 -6.82 3.52 0.05
CA VAL A 48 -7.00 2.07 0.11
C VAL A 48 -8.02 1.72 -0.96
N ILE A 49 -7.56 1.02 -2.00
CA ILE A 49 -8.37 0.60 -3.14
C ILE A 49 -9.06 -0.69 -2.74
N THR A 50 -10.39 -0.69 -2.84
CA THR A 50 -11.23 -1.87 -2.64
C THR A 50 -11.75 -2.38 -3.99
N PHE A 51 -11.94 -3.69 -4.10
CA PHE A 51 -12.48 -4.32 -5.31
C PHE A 51 -13.88 -4.87 -5.02
N PRO A 52 -14.95 -4.23 -5.52
CA PRO A 52 -16.31 -4.68 -5.27
C PRO A 52 -16.53 -6.14 -5.71
N GLY A 53 -17.03 -6.97 -4.78
CA GLY A 53 -17.28 -8.39 -5.04
C GLY A 53 -16.07 -9.31 -4.83
N ILE A 54 -14.95 -8.79 -4.31
CA ILE A 54 -13.78 -9.57 -3.89
C ILE A 54 -13.54 -9.31 -2.39
N SER A 55 -13.39 -10.40 -1.62
CA SER A 55 -13.17 -10.39 -0.16
C SER A 55 -12.38 -11.61 0.26
#